data_AF-A0A960R149-F1
#
_entry.id   AF-A0A960R149-F1
#
_cell.length_a   1.000
_cell.length_b   1.000
_cell.length_c   1.000
_cell.angle_alpha   90.00
_cell.angle_beta   90.00
_cell.angle_gamma   90.00
#
_symmetry.space_group_name_H-M   'P 1'
#
loop_
_entity.id
_entity.type
_entity.pdbx_description
1 polymer ?
#
loop_
_entity_poly.entity_id
_entity_poly.type
_entity_poly.pdbx_seq_one_letter_code
_entity_poly.pdbx_strand_id
1 'polypeptide(L)'
;MKQVDRTKACWSCEADVSFEATYCPFCGTDLLTSSIETKPQPPKQDKKFSDQTLQESLASLYKPPYSVRNRQGFGVPDEREESSYIAEHKQEDPLFQSYDAPEQKVKEEIPMIPEEGIQSLEGSEETTKRGTVLPLLFLMLGAHLFVLGALLLFCSKNGVVTLQWSSRFWFLYAALGLPLLYFGNRLLKNQT
;
A
#
# COMPACT_ATOMS: atom_id res chain seq x y z
N MET A 1 -9.33 -14.42 -36.46
CA MET A 1 -9.35 -13.61 -35.23
C MET A 1 -8.33 -14.20 -34.27
N LYS A 2 -7.32 -13.45 -33.85
CA LYS A 2 -6.39 -13.90 -32.81
C LYS A 2 -7.08 -13.70 -31.46
N GLN A 3 -7.19 -14.74 -30.65
CA GLN A 3 -7.63 -14.56 -29.27
C GLN A 3 -6.56 -13.74 -28.55
N VAL A 4 -6.99 -12.68 -27.86
CA VAL A 4 -6.11 -11.87 -27.03
C VAL A 4 -6.08 -12.56 -25.68
N ASP A 5 -4.92 -13.14 -25.35
CA ASP A 5 -4.72 -13.79 -24.07
C ASP A 5 -4.83 -12.76 -22.95
N ARG A 6 -5.63 -13.07 -21.93
CA ARG A 6 -5.79 -12.21 -20.75
C ARG A 6 -4.62 -12.43 -19.81
N THR A 7 -3.94 -11.37 -19.43
CA THR A 7 -2.85 -11.37 -18.45
C THR A 7 -3.29 -10.67 -17.15
N LYS A 8 -2.67 -11.05 -16.04
CA LYS A 8 -2.83 -10.44 -14.71
C LYS A 8 -1.44 -10.14 -14.14
N ALA A 9 -1.30 -9.04 -13.41
CA ALA A 9 -0.04 -8.68 -12.76
C ALA A 9 0.15 -9.46 -11.45
N CYS A 10 1.37 -9.93 -11.19
CA CYS A 10 1.73 -10.56 -9.92
C CYS A 10 1.79 -9.51 -8.80
N TRP A 11 1.09 -9.73 -7.69
CA TRP A 11 1.09 -8.84 -6.53
C TRP A 11 2.44 -8.71 -5.81
N SER A 12 3.38 -9.64 -6.02
CA SER A 12 4.68 -9.63 -5.34
C SER A 12 5.81 -9.03 -6.17
N CYS A 13 5.80 -9.19 -7.50
CA CYS A 13 6.90 -8.76 -8.38
C CYS A 13 6.43 -7.93 -9.58
N GLU A 14 5.14 -7.65 -9.68
CA GLU A 14 4.49 -6.86 -10.76
C GLU A 14 4.66 -7.43 -12.18
N ALA A 15 5.24 -8.62 -12.33
CA ALA A 15 5.36 -9.25 -13.62
C ALA A 15 3.99 -9.68 -14.19
N ASP A 16 3.82 -9.56 -15.49
CA ASP A 16 2.64 -10.04 -16.21
C ASP A 16 2.66 -11.56 -16.28
N VAL A 17 1.59 -12.18 -15.78
CA VAL A 17 1.40 -13.63 -15.76
C VAL A 17 0.10 -13.98 -16.47
N SER A 18 0.02 -15.17 -17.07
CA SER A 18 -1.22 -15.66 -17.67
C SER A 18 -2.34 -15.76 -16.62
N PHE A 19 -3.58 -15.49 -17.04
CA PHE A 19 -4.73 -15.51 -16.13
C PHE A 19 -4.91 -16.86 -15.43
N GLU A 20 -4.57 -17.95 -16.11
CA GLU A 20 -4.70 -19.34 -15.64
C GLU A 20 -3.54 -19.80 -14.74
N ALA A 21 -2.45 -19.03 -14.62
CA ALA A 21 -1.33 -19.42 -13.78
C ALA A 21 -1.69 -19.41 -12.29
N THR A 22 -1.35 -20.53 -11.63
CA THR A 22 -1.44 -20.72 -10.17
C THR A 22 -0.26 -20.11 -9.44
N TYR A 23 0.93 -20.12 -10.06
CA TYR A 23 2.17 -19.59 -9.49
C TYR A 23 2.82 -18.60 -10.43
N CYS A 24 3.46 -17.57 -9.88
CA CYS A 24 4.26 -16.64 -10.67
C CYS A 24 5.57 -17.32 -11.12
N PRO A 25 5.92 -17.34 -12.42
CA PRO A 25 7.16 -17.94 -12.90
C PRO A 25 8.42 -17.14 -12.51
N PHE A 26 8.26 -15.88 -12.09
CA PHE A 26 9.38 -15.02 -11.73
C PHE A 26 9.74 -15.11 -10.24
N CYS A 27 8.76 -15.04 -9.34
CA CYS A 27 9.00 -15.00 -7.89
C CYS A 27 8.46 -16.22 -7.11
N GLY A 28 7.74 -17.14 -7.76
CA GLY A 28 7.19 -18.33 -7.11
C GLY A 28 5.99 -18.09 -6.19
N THR A 29 5.49 -16.86 -6.09
CA THR A 29 4.33 -16.53 -5.23
C THR A 29 3.03 -17.13 -5.79
N ASP A 30 2.21 -17.68 -4.90
CA ASP A 30 0.89 -18.23 -5.20
C ASP A 30 -0.09 -17.09 -5.57
N LEU A 31 -0.84 -17.27 -6.66
CA LEU A 31 -1.78 -16.30 -7.22
C LEU A 31 -3.25 -16.68 -6.96
N LEU A 32 -3.53 -17.80 -6.28
CA LEU A 32 -4.91 -18.28 -6.01
C LEU A 32 -5.69 -17.40 -5.04
N THR A 33 -5.00 -16.64 -4.18
CA THR A 33 -5.63 -15.91 -3.07
C THR A 33 -6.50 -14.74 -3.54
N SER A 34 -6.30 -14.20 -4.75
CA SER A 34 -7.04 -13.03 -5.23
C SER A 34 -8.32 -13.36 -6.01
N SER A 35 -8.50 -14.59 -6.48
CA SER A 35 -9.61 -14.97 -7.36
C SER A 35 -10.86 -15.53 -6.66
N ILE A 36 -10.83 -15.71 -5.34
CA ILE A 36 -11.91 -16.42 -4.61
C ILE A 36 -13.08 -15.49 -4.19
N GLU A 37 -12.93 -14.16 -4.21
CA GLU A 37 -14.03 -13.25 -3.84
C GLU A 37 -14.82 -12.75 -5.05
N THR A 38 -15.68 -13.60 -5.62
CA THR A 38 -16.83 -13.09 -6.38
C THR A 38 -18.10 -13.92 -6.10
N LYS A 39 -18.69 -13.67 -4.92
CA LYS A 39 -20.12 -13.86 -4.49
C LYS A 39 -20.66 -15.31 -4.37
N PRO A 40 -21.54 -15.62 -3.38
CA PRO A 40 -22.70 -14.79 -2.99
C PRO A 40 -22.85 -14.52 -1.48
N GLN A 41 -23.64 -13.48 -1.20
CA GLN A 41 -24.14 -12.96 0.09
C GLN A 41 -23.93 -13.82 1.36
N PRO A 42 -23.45 -13.23 2.47
CA PRO A 42 -23.41 -13.95 3.74
C PRO A 42 -24.84 -14.16 4.29
N PRO A 43 -25.17 -15.35 4.84
CA PRO A 43 -26.36 -15.52 5.65
C PRO A 43 -26.23 -14.65 6.91
N LYS A 44 -27.34 -14.00 7.28
CA LYS A 44 -27.47 -13.19 8.51
C LYS A 44 -26.95 -13.99 9.71
N GLN A 45 -25.81 -13.60 10.27
CA GLN A 45 -25.32 -14.13 11.53
C GLN A 45 -26.03 -13.42 12.69
N ASP A 46 -26.62 -14.21 13.56
CA ASP A 46 -27.34 -13.77 14.73
C ASP A 46 -26.42 -13.14 15.78
N LYS A 47 -26.93 -12.07 16.40
CA LYS A 47 -26.32 -11.30 17.50
C LYS A 47 -26.19 -12.15 18.76
N LYS A 48 -25.13 -12.95 18.90
CA LYS A 48 -24.68 -13.50 20.19
C LYS A 48 -23.16 -13.65 20.22
N PHE A 49 -22.42 -12.54 20.19
CA PHE A 49 -20.95 -12.58 20.30
C PHE A 49 -20.38 -11.26 20.84
N SER A 50 -20.94 -10.71 21.92
CA SER A 50 -20.46 -9.44 22.49
C SER A 50 -19.34 -9.60 23.53
N ASP A 51 -19.07 -10.81 24.04
CA ASP A 51 -18.26 -10.93 25.27
C ASP A 51 -16.90 -11.61 25.05
N GLN A 52 -16.58 -12.13 23.86
CA GLN A 52 -15.27 -12.77 23.57
C GLN A 52 -14.23 -11.81 22.94
N THR A 53 -14.62 -10.62 22.50
CA THR A 53 -13.76 -9.73 21.70
C THR A 53 -12.64 -9.03 22.48
N LEU A 54 -12.77 -8.90 23.80
CA LEU A 54 -11.74 -8.22 24.61
C LEU A 54 -10.50 -9.10 24.86
N GLN A 55 -10.66 -10.42 25.01
CA GLN A 55 -9.51 -11.31 25.16
C GLN A 55 -8.78 -11.56 23.83
N GLU A 56 -9.49 -11.60 22.70
CA GLU A 56 -8.88 -11.75 21.38
C GLU A 56 -8.08 -10.50 20.94
N SER A 57 -8.51 -9.30 21.35
CA SER A 57 -7.78 -8.06 21.04
C SER A 57 -6.41 -8.01 21.71
N LEU A 58 -6.30 -8.50 22.96
CA LEU A 58 -5.01 -8.57 23.67
C LEU A 58 -4.11 -9.72 23.17
N ALA A 59 -4.70 -10.80 22.67
CA ALA A 59 -3.96 -11.92 22.09
C ALA A 59 -3.38 -11.60 20.69
N SER A 60 -3.85 -10.54 20.02
CA SER A 60 -3.35 -10.13 18.70
C SER A 60 -2.02 -9.34 18.73
N LEU A 61 -1.63 -8.80 19.90
CA LEU A 61 -0.41 -8.01 20.06
C LEU A 61 0.87 -8.85 20.09
N TYR A 62 0.76 -10.16 20.35
CA TYR A 62 1.88 -11.08 20.25
C TYR A 62 1.45 -12.28 19.41
N LYS A 63 2.16 -12.53 18.29
CA LYS A 63 1.97 -13.79 17.55
C LYS A 63 2.42 -14.93 18.45
N PRO A 64 1.53 -15.88 18.82
CA PRO A 64 1.94 -17.01 19.62
C PRO A 64 3.04 -17.78 18.86
N PRO A 65 4.12 -18.20 19.55
CA PRO A 65 5.29 -18.82 18.91
C PRO A 65 4.99 -20.14 18.20
N TYR A 66 3.76 -20.66 18.35
CA TYR A 66 3.28 -21.85 17.66
C TYR A 66 1.84 -21.60 17.22
N SER A 67 1.65 -20.88 16.12
CA SER A 67 0.38 -20.98 15.40
C SER A 67 0.33 -22.34 14.74
N VAL A 68 -0.50 -23.22 15.28
CA VAL A 68 -0.79 -24.52 14.68
C VAL A 68 -1.39 -24.25 13.31
N ARG A 69 -0.58 -24.43 12.27
CA ARG A 69 -0.97 -24.33 10.87
C ARG A 69 -2.20 -25.21 10.70
N ASN A 70 -3.34 -24.59 10.42
CA ASN A 70 -4.63 -25.27 10.28
C ASN A 70 -4.49 -26.39 9.23
N ARG A 71 -4.35 -27.64 9.69
CA ARG A 71 -4.20 -28.83 8.87
C ARG A 71 -5.58 -29.23 8.32
N GLN A 72 -5.97 -28.61 7.21
CA GLN A 72 -6.92 -29.21 6.26
C GLN A 72 -6.20 -29.85 5.05
N GLY A 73 -4.88 -30.08 5.16
CA GLY A 73 -4.11 -30.87 4.21
C GLY A 73 -3.62 -32.14 4.88
N PHE A 74 -3.94 -33.29 4.27
CA PHE A 74 -3.44 -34.65 4.50
C PHE A 74 -2.44 -34.81 5.65
N GLY A 75 -2.88 -35.49 6.71
CA GLY A 75 -1.98 -36.02 7.71
C GLY A 75 -0.95 -36.93 7.06
N VAL A 76 0.32 -36.66 7.33
CA VAL A 76 1.38 -37.67 7.24
C VAL A 76 1.04 -38.71 8.31
N PRO A 77 0.87 -40.00 7.96
CA PRO A 77 0.72 -41.04 8.96
C PRO A 77 1.98 -41.00 9.85
N ASP A 78 1.77 -40.98 11.16
CA ASP A 78 2.86 -41.10 12.13
C ASP A 78 3.30 -42.57 12.13
N GLU A 79 4.02 -42.98 11.09
CA GLU A 79 4.77 -44.23 11.07
C GLU A 79 6.07 -44.02 11.84
N ARG A 80 5.91 -43.90 13.16
CA ARG A 80 6.96 -44.23 14.09
C ARG A 80 7.13 -45.76 14.11
N GLU A 81 7.57 -46.30 12.98
CA GLU A 81 8.19 -47.62 12.93
C GLU A 81 9.66 -47.46 13.32
N GLU A 82 10.04 -48.22 14.33
CA GLU A 82 11.39 -48.37 14.82
C GLU A 82 12.29 -49.07 13.79
N SER A 83 13.59 -48.85 13.97
CA SER A 83 14.70 -49.71 13.53
C SER A 83 15.19 -49.56 12.08
N SER A 84 16.36 -48.94 11.92
CA SER A 84 17.62 -49.69 11.96
C SER A 84 18.77 -48.79 11.51
N TYR A 85 19.83 -48.86 12.28
CA TYR A 85 21.06 -48.11 12.13
C TYR A 85 21.80 -48.62 10.89
N ILE A 86 22.02 -47.75 9.91
CA ILE A 86 23.15 -47.89 8.99
C ILE A 86 24.01 -46.64 9.18
N ALA A 87 25.13 -46.86 9.84
CA ALA A 87 26.22 -45.92 9.95
C ALA A 87 26.91 -45.72 8.58
N GLU A 88 27.62 -44.61 8.48
CA GLU A 88 28.66 -44.30 7.49
C GLU A 88 28.18 -43.83 6.09
N HIS A 89 28.15 -42.50 5.90
CA HIS A 89 29.28 -41.78 5.29
C HIS A 89 29.00 -40.27 5.38
N LYS A 90 29.76 -39.57 6.23
CA LYS A 90 29.76 -38.11 6.25
C LYS A 90 30.65 -37.65 5.10
N GLN A 91 30.08 -37.51 3.91
CA GLN A 91 30.76 -36.86 2.80
C GLN A 91 30.49 -35.36 2.92
N GLU A 92 31.52 -34.64 3.33
CA GLU A 92 31.50 -33.19 3.47
C GLU A 92 31.49 -32.58 2.07
N ASP A 93 30.38 -31.96 1.68
CA ASP A 93 30.27 -31.26 0.41
C ASP A 93 31.27 -30.10 0.35
N PRO A 94 32.20 -30.07 -0.62
CA PRO A 94 33.21 -29.00 -0.74
C PRO A 94 32.65 -27.68 -1.29
N LEU A 95 31.32 -27.49 -1.29
CA LEU A 95 30.65 -26.34 -1.92
C LEU A 95 30.28 -25.22 -0.95
N PHE A 96 30.52 -25.41 0.35
CA PHE A 96 30.45 -24.34 1.34
C PHE A 96 31.86 -23.80 1.65
N GLN A 97 32.49 -23.20 0.64
CA GLN A 97 33.54 -22.23 0.89
C GLN A 97 32.86 -20.96 1.42
N SER A 98 33.02 -20.71 2.72
CA SER A 98 32.75 -19.40 3.30
C SER A 98 33.65 -18.40 2.59
N TYR A 99 33.08 -17.65 1.64
CA TYR A 99 33.76 -16.51 1.07
C TYR A 99 33.88 -15.45 2.16
N ASP A 100 35.09 -15.31 2.69
CA ASP A 100 35.50 -14.14 3.44
C ASP A 100 35.36 -12.93 2.51
N ALA A 101 34.33 -12.13 2.78
CA ALA A 101 34.09 -10.88 2.06
C ALA A 101 35.28 -9.94 2.32
N PRO A 102 36.02 -9.50 1.28
CA PRO A 102 37.04 -8.49 1.48
C PRO A 102 36.35 -7.18 1.90
N GLU A 103 36.74 -6.65 3.07
CA GLU A 103 36.43 -5.28 3.49
C GLU A 103 37.08 -4.30 2.49
N GLN A 104 36.39 -4.06 1.38
CA GLN A 104 36.78 -3.05 0.43
C GLN A 104 36.23 -1.71 0.92
N LYS A 105 37.09 -0.99 1.62
CA LYS A 105 36.94 0.42 1.99
C LYS A 105 36.90 1.28 0.72
N VAL A 106 35.80 1.22 -0.02
CA VAL A 106 35.53 2.09 -1.16
C VAL A 106 35.04 3.41 -0.58
N LYS A 107 35.96 4.37 -0.52
CA LYS A 107 35.64 5.79 -0.34
C LYS A 107 34.96 6.23 -1.63
N GLU A 108 33.66 5.99 -1.71
CA GLU A 108 32.81 6.46 -2.80
C GLU A 108 32.63 7.98 -2.62
N GLU A 109 33.47 8.74 -3.32
CA GLU A 109 33.27 10.18 -3.50
C GLU A 109 32.02 10.34 -4.37
N ILE A 110 30.88 10.50 -3.71
CA ILE A 110 29.61 10.88 -4.34
C ILE A 110 29.88 12.14 -5.15
N PRO A 111 29.74 12.12 -6.50
CA PRO A 111 29.82 13.33 -7.28
C PRO A 111 28.69 14.25 -6.81
N MET A 112 29.07 15.45 -6.37
CA MET A 112 28.16 16.55 -6.09
C MET A 112 27.23 16.72 -7.29
N ILE A 113 25.98 16.27 -7.12
CA ILE A 113 24.88 16.66 -7.99
C ILE A 113 24.69 18.16 -7.74
N PRO A 114 24.78 19.02 -8.77
CA PRO A 114 24.49 20.44 -8.61
C PRO A 114 23.09 20.62 -8.04
N GLU A 115 23.02 21.30 -6.89
CA GLU A 115 21.82 21.70 -6.14
C GLU A 115 21.00 22.77 -6.90
N GLU A 116 20.78 22.58 -8.21
CA GLU A 116 19.93 23.46 -8.99
C GLU A 116 18.50 22.90 -9.03
N GLY A 117 17.66 23.42 -8.13
CA GLY A 117 16.27 23.70 -8.51
C GLY A 117 15.17 22.90 -7.83
N ILE A 118 15.36 22.36 -6.62
CA ILE A 118 14.21 22.19 -5.73
C ILE A 118 14.09 23.50 -4.95
N GLN A 119 13.40 24.47 -5.55
CA GLN A 119 12.93 25.64 -4.82
C GLN A 119 12.02 25.14 -3.70
N SER A 120 12.59 25.03 -2.50
CA SER A 120 11.84 24.91 -1.26
C SER A 120 10.74 25.97 -1.28
N LEU A 121 9.50 25.50 -1.31
CA LEU A 121 8.30 26.28 -1.10
C LEU A 121 8.15 26.59 0.40
N GLU A 122 9.24 27.02 1.02
CA GLU A 122 9.40 27.42 2.42
C GLU A 122 10.15 28.75 2.38
N GLY A 123 9.42 29.86 2.22
CA GLY A 123 10.05 31.15 2.01
C GLY A 123 9.07 32.31 1.92
N SER A 124 8.10 32.38 2.83
CA SER A 124 7.42 33.64 3.13
C SER A 124 7.05 33.71 4.61
N GLU A 125 8.05 33.53 5.47
CA GLU A 125 7.99 33.87 6.90
C GLU A 125 8.94 35.03 7.21
N GLU A 126 8.92 36.12 6.43
CA GLU A 126 9.50 37.37 6.90
C GLU A 126 8.44 38.23 7.62
N THR A 127 8.42 38.08 8.93
CA THR A 127 8.15 39.14 9.92
C THR A 127 6.77 39.78 9.99
N THR A 128 5.68 39.09 9.65
CA THR A 128 4.35 39.55 10.11
C THR A 128 4.06 39.05 11.52
N LYS A 129 4.15 39.97 12.48
CA LYS A 129 3.45 40.02 13.79
C LYS A 129 2.73 38.72 14.15
N ARG A 130 3.19 38.05 15.22
CA ARG A 130 2.71 36.76 15.78
C ARG A 130 1.18 36.53 15.92
N GLY A 131 0.31 37.47 15.54
CA GLY A 131 -1.14 37.34 15.55
C GLY A 131 -1.81 37.02 14.20
N THR A 132 -1.12 37.10 13.06
CA THR A 132 -1.80 36.98 11.74
C THR A 132 -1.80 35.55 11.18
N VAL A 133 -0.90 34.67 11.62
CA VAL A 133 -0.79 33.30 11.10
C VAL A 133 -1.97 32.42 11.57
N LEU A 134 -2.40 32.59 12.83
CA LEU A 134 -3.51 31.82 13.40
C LEU A 134 -4.85 32.03 12.66
N PRO A 135 -5.33 33.26 12.40
CA PRO A 135 -6.58 33.45 11.66
C PRO A 135 -6.46 32.96 10.21
N LEU A 136 -5.29 33.06 9.58
CA LEU A 136 -5.05 32.53 8.24
C LEU A 136 -5.17 31.00 8.21
N LEU A 137 -4.58 30.31 9.19
CA LEU A 137 -4.68 28.86 9.34
C LEU A 137 -6.12 28.40 9.58
N PHE A 138 -6.84 29.07 10.49
CA PHE A 138 -8.25 28.77 10.74
C PHE A 138 -9.13 29.00 9.51
N LEU A 139 -8.84 30.04 8.72
CA LEU A 139 -9.57 30.33 7.48
C LEU A 139 -9.30 29.27 6.41
N MET A 140 -8.04 28.85 6.24
CA MET A 140 -7.68 27.76 5.33
C MET A 140 -8.31 26.43 5.74
N LEU A 141 -8.23 26.08 7.03
CA LEU A 141 -8.85 24.88 7.58
C LEU A 141 -10.38 24.91 7.42
N GLY A 142 -11.00 26.05 7.73
CA GLY A 142 -12.42 26.27 7.54
C GLY A 142 -12.85 26.17 6.08
N ALA A 143 -12.07 26.71 5.15
CA ALA A 143 -12.33 26.61 3.72
C ALA A 143 -12.26 25.15 3.23
N HIS A 144 -11.27 24.37 3.67
CA HIS A 144 -11.18 22.95 3.35
C HIS A 144 -12.36 22.14 3.92
N LEU A 145 -12.71 22.35 5.19
CA LEU A 145 -13.86 21.69 5.82
C LEU A 145 -15.18 22.09 5.16
N PHE A 146 -15.31 23.35 4.75
CA PHE A 146 -16.50 23.84 4.06
C PHE A 146 -16.64 23.19 2.68
N VAL A 147 -15.57 23.11 1.89
CA VAL A 147 -15.58 22.44 0.59
C VAL A 147 -15.89 20.95 0.75
N LEU A 148 -15.27 20.27 1.72
CA LEU A 148 -15.58 18.88 2.04
C LEU A 148 -17.04 18.71 2.45
N GLY A 149 -17.54 19.56 3.35
CA GLY A 149 -18.95 19.54 3.78
C GLY A 149 -19.92 19.78 2.64
N ALA A 150 -19.62 20.72 1.74
CA ALA A 150 -20.40 20.97 0.53
C ALA A 150 -20.38 19.76 -0.40
N LEU A 151 -19.22 19.12 -0.62
CA LEU A 151 -19.12 17.87 -1.38
C LEU A 151 -19.97 16.76 -0.74
N LEU A 152 -19.92 16.59 0.58
CA LEU A 152 -20.77 15.62 1.28
C LEU A 152 -22.26 15.95 1.08
N LEU A 153 -22.66 17.22 1.19
CA LEU A 153 -24.05 17.65 1.07
C LEU A 153 -24.60 17.46 -0.35
N PHE A 154 -23.82 17.84 -1.38
CA PHE A 154 -24.26 17.76 -2.77
C PHE A 154 -24.01 16.39 -3.43
N CYS A 155 -23.00 15.63 -2.98
CA CYS A 155 -22.64 14.33 -3.55
C CYS A 155 -23.13 13.12 -2.73
N SER A 156 -23.79 13.33 -1.59
CA SER A 156 -24.42 12.23 -0.85
C SER A 156 -25.72 11.79 -1.53
N LYS A 157 -25.73 10.55 -2.02
CA LYS A 157 -26.95 9.83 -2.38
C LYS A 157 -27.13 8.71 -1.37
N ASN A 158 -28.24 8.71 -0.64
CA ASN A 158 -28.56 7.70 0.39
C ASN A 158 -27.52 7.61 1.53
N GLY A 159 -26.89 8.73 1.90
CA GLY A 159 -25.88 8.73 2.97
C GLY A 159 -24.51 8.18 2.57
N VAL A 160 -24.33 7.82 1.29
CA VAL A 160 -23.05 7.36 0.74
C VAL A 160 -22.55 8.39 -0.27
N VAL A 161 -21.32 8.82 -0.07
CA VAL A 161 -20.62 9.74 -0.97
C VAL A 161 -20.09 8.92 -2.14
N THR A 162 -20.80 8.95 -3.25
CA THR A 162 -20.34 8.29 -4.48
C THR A 162 -19.75 9.35 -5.38
N LEU A 163 -18.45 9.62 -5.18
CA LEU A 163 -17.70 10.55 -6.01
C LEU A 163 -17.41 9.89 -7.37
N GLN A 164 -18.42 9.80 -8.23
CA GLN A 164 -18.22 9.37 -9.61
C GLN A 164 -17.59 10.53 -10.40
N TRP A 165 -16.26 10.55 -10.47
CA TRP A 165 -15.54 11.45 -11.36
C TRP A 165 -15.73 11.00 -12.80
N SER A 166 -16.68 11.62 -13.49
CA SER A 166 -16.79 11.50 -14.94
C SER A 166 -15.66 12.30 -15.57
N SER A 167 -14.65 11.60 -16.12
CA SER A 167 -13.54 12.21 -16.85
C SER A 167 -14.02 13.06 -18.04
N ARG A 168 -15.26 12.87 -18.48
CA ARG A 168 -15.90 13.64 -19.54
C ARG A 168 -15.95 15.14 -19.25
N PHE A 169 -15.88 15.56 -17.99
CA PHE A 169 -15.92 16.97 -17.57
C PHE A 169 -14.54 17.56 -17.22
N TRP A 170 -13.44 16.93 -17.63
CA TRP A 170 -12.08 17.41 -17.37
C TRP A 170 -11.88 18.90 -17.75
N PHE A 171 -12.50 19.35 -18.84
CA PHE A 171 -12.40 20.72 -19.34
C PHE A 171 -13.05 21.75 -18.42
N LEU A 172 -14.11 21.40 -17.68
CA LEU A 172 -14.75 22.29 -16.71
C LEU A 172 -13.82 22.54 -15.51
N TYR A 173 -13.14 21.49 -15.04
CA TYR A 173 -12.14 21.62 -14.00
C TYR A 173 -10.96 22.49 -14.45
N ALA A 174 -10.49 22.32 -15.69
CA ALA A 174 -9.45 23.17 -16.26
C ALA A 174 -9.92 24.63 -16.42
N ALA A 175 -11.15 24.84 -16.88
CA ALA A 175 -11.74 26.17 -17.08
C ALA A 175 -12.00 26.92 -15.75
N LEU A 176 -12.26 26.21 -14.65
CA LEU A 176 -12.35 26.80 -13.31
C LEU A 176 -10.97 26.98 -12.66
N GLY A 177 -10.03 26.07 -12.93
CA GLY A 177 -8.67 26.14 -12.41
C GLY A 177 -7.87 27.31 -13.00
N LEU A 178 -7.93 27.50 -14.31
CA LEU A 178 -7.22 28.58 -15.03
C LEU A 178 -7.45 29.99 -14.46
N PRO A 179 -8.71 30.46 -14.22
CA PRO A 179 -8.94 31.77 -13.64
C PRO A 179 -8.46 31.86 -12.19
N LEU A 180 -8.63 30.82 -11.36
CA LEU A 180 -8.10 30.80 -10.00
C LEU A 180 -6.57 30.94 -10.00
N LEU A 181 -5.89 30.21 -10.88
CA LEU A 181 -4.44 30.23 -11.00
C LEU A 181 -3.94 31.57 -11.56
N TYR A 182 -4.64 32.12 -12.55
CA TYR A 182 -4.35 33.45 -13.09
C TYR A 182 -4.52 34.55 -12.03
N PHE A 183 -5.64 34.53 -11.29
CA PHE A 183 -5.87 35.49 -10.20
C PHE A 183 -4.87 35.32 -9.07
N GLY A 184 -4.54 34.10 -8.67
CA GLY A 184 -3.51 33.83 -7.65
C GLY A 184 -2.14 34.38 -8.06
N ASN A 185 -1.71 34.12 -9.29
CA ASN A 185 -0.44 34.63 -9.81
C ASN A 185 -0.43 36.17 -9.91
N ARG A 186 -1.56 36.78 -10.29
CA ARG A 186 -1.69 38.25 -10.30
C ARG A 186 -1.64 38.84 -8.89
N LEU A 187 -2.25 38.18 -7.91
CA LEU A 187 -2.26 38.64 -6.53
C LEU A 187 -0.83 38.62 -5.93
N LEU A 188 -0.06 37.58 -6.22
CA LEU A 188 1.35 37.45 -5.79
C LEU A 188 2.23 38.54 -6.41
N LYS A 189 2.10 38.78 -7.73
CA LYS A 189 2.85 39.84 -8.42
C LYS A 189 2.56 41.25 -7.91
N ASN A 190 1.38 41.49 -7.34
CA ASN A 190 1.04 42.80 -6.79
C ASN A 190 1.57 43.01 -5.35
N GLN A 191 2.07 41.95 -4.70
CA GLN A 191 2.65 41.99 -3.35
C GLN A 191 4.18 42.03 -3.36
N THR A 192 4.80 41.75 -4.51
CA THR A 192 6.26 41.87 -4.74
C THR A 192 6.56 43.23 -5.37
#